data_AF-A0A642UPA6-F1
#
_entry.id   AF-A0A642UPA6-F1
#
_cell.length_a   1.000
_cell.length_b   1.000
_cell.length_c   1.000
_cell.angle_alpha   90.00
_cell.angle_beta   90.00
_cell.angle_gamma   90.00
#
_symmetry.space_group_name_H-M   'P 1'
#
loop_
_entity.id
_entity.type
_entity.pdbx_description
1 polymer ?
#
loop_
_entity_poly.entity_id
_entity_poly.type
_entity_poly.pdbx_seq_one_letter_code
_entity_poly.pdbx_strand_id
1 'polypeptide(L)'
;MLVESQLDSLPYLDAVPTEEEVVAAKATIDKELETVSRNTPHPALPPLEKTSFLTSVLEEEIAIRERGGQIDRGIDLDRYTNLYDGKGNLDPKKAYVSLAYSRGRLENLNLLNEYGKNQWLIGNDELQTTLKELEENLEEQNRTLESINNDRKIRQEESQTMYEYLQTRWKEGLKNVVDVNVECLRLEQQLRHLRGE
;
A
#
# COMPACT_ATOMS: atom_id res chain seq x y z
N MET A 1 6.99 -19.67 20.01
CA MET A 1 6.72 -18.71 21.09
C MET A 1 7.08 -17.35 20.50
N LEU A 2 6.09 -16.66 19.93
CA LEU A 2 6.29 -15.29 19.46
C LEU A 2 6.61 -14.48 20.72
N VAL A 3 7.85 -14.00 20.82
CA VAL A 3 8.17 -12.97 21.79
C VAL A 3 7.31 -11.79 21.34
N GLU A 4 6.20 -11.52 22.04
CA GLU A 4 5.57 -10.20 22.03
C GLU A 4 6.55 -9.25 22.71
N SER A 5 7.71 -9.04 22.10
CA SER A 5 8.47 -7.83 22.31
C SER A 5 7.57 -6.78 21.67
N GLN A 6 6.76 -6.12 22.50
CA GLN A 6 6.14 -4.88 22.08
C GLN A 6 7.28 -4.00 21.58
N LEU A 7 7.39 -3.91 20.26
CA LEU A 7 8.30 -3.02 19.59
C LEU A 7 7.75 -1.63 19.91
N ASP A 8 8.28 -1.03 20.98
CA ASP A 8 7.85 0.29 21.41
C ASP A 8 8.46 1.32 20.47
N SER A 9 7.65 1.79 19.53
CA SER A 9 7.95 2.98 18.73
C SER A 9 6.95 4.04 19.17
N LEU A 10 7.45 5.19 19.60
CA LEU A 10 6.65 6.25 20.19
C LEU A 10 6.68 7.51 19.30
N PRO A 11 6.04 7.52 18.11
CA PRO A 11 6.15 8.64 17.16
C PRO A 11 5.79 10.03 17.69
N TYR A 12 4.97 10.13 18.74
CA TYR A 12 4.61 11.42 19.33
C TYR A 12 5.60 11.91 20.39
N LEU A 13 6.47 11.02 20.92
CA LEU A 13 7.50 11.35 21.90
C LEU A 13 8.91 11.35 21.31
N ASP A 14 9.20 10.39 20.44
CA ASP A 14 10.49 10.24 19.79
C ASP A 14 10.72 11.41 18.83
N ALA A 15 11.94 11.96 18.86
CA ALA A 15 12.33 12.97 17.88
C ALA A 15 12.29 12.37 16.47
N VAL A 16 11.85 13.19 15.50
CA VAL A 16 11.89 12.77 14.10
C VAL A 16 13.35 12.45 13.73
N PRO A 17 13.65 11.23 13.28
CA PRO A 17 15.01 10.84 12.97
C PRO A 17 15.56 11.71 11.84
N THR A 18 16.82 12.07 11.96
CA THR A 18 17.53 12.82 10.93
C THR A 18 17.74 11.97 9.68
N GLU A 19 17.93 12.61 8.52
CA GLU A 19 18.17 11.88 7.27
C GLU A 19 19.39 10.95 7.37
N GLU A 20 20.43 11.36 8.10
CA GLU A 20 21.63 10.54 8.34
C GLU A 20 21.32 9.28 9.16
N GLU A 21 20.52 9.40 10.21
CA GLU A 21 20.09 8.26 11.04
C GLU A 21 19.22 7.29 10.24
N VAL A 22 18.34 7.79 9.39
CA VAL A 22 17.52 6.96 8.49
C VAL A 22 18.39 6.19 7.51
N VAL A 23 19.42 6.82 6.94
CA VAL A 23 20.37 6.15 6.03
C VAL A 23 21.19 5.10 6.78
N ALA A 24 21.68 5.39 7.98
CA ALA A 24 22.42 4.43 8.81
C ALA A 24 21.55 3.23 9.23
N ALA A 25 20.29 3.48 9.60
CA ALA A 25 19.33 2.43 9.92
C ALA A 25 19.04 1.53 8.70
N LYS A 26 18.81 2.13 7.53
CA LYS A 26 18.63 1.39 6.26
C LYS A 26 19.84 0.55 5.90
N ALA A 27 21.05 1.09 6.02
CA ALA A 27 22.28 0.34 5.75
C ALA A 27 22.44 -0.87 6.68
N THR A 28 22.03 -0.74 7.95
CA THR A 28 22.03 -1.85 8.91
C THR A 28 21.00 -2.91 8.53
N ILE A 29 19.78 -2.49 8.16
CA ILE A 29 18.72 -3.40 7.67
C ILE A 29 19.20 -4.16 6.43
N ASP A 30 19.81 -3.47 5.46
CA ASP A 30 20.28 -4.09 4.23
C ASP A 30 21.37 -5.14 4.50
N LYS A 31 22.27 -4.86 5.44
CA LYS A 31 23.31 -5.80 5.88
C LYS A 31 22.71 -7.05 6.55
N GLU A 32 21.71 -6.88 7.40
CA GLU A 32 21.01 -8.03 8.00
C GLU A 32 20.24 -8.83 6.94
N LEU A 33 19.63 -8.15 5.96
CA LEU A 33 18.93 -8.78 4.84
C LEU A 33 19.85 -9.56 3.90
N GLU A 34 21.16 -9.28 3.84
CA GLU A 34 22.12 -10.10 3.09
C GLU A 34 22.28 -11.50 3.70
N THR A 35 22.10 -11.63 5.01
CA THR A 35 22.20 -12.94 5.70
C THR A 35 20.95 -13.80 5.51
N VAL A 36 19.82 -13.19 5.14
CA VAL A 36 18.53 -13.85 4.95
C VAL A 36 18.25 -14.03 3.46
N SER A 37 17.86 -15.25 3.06
CA SER A 37 17.54 -15.55 1.66
C SER A 37 16.28 -14.81 1.20
N ARG A 38 16.44 -13.70 0.48
CA ARG A 38 15.35 -12.85 -0.07
C ARG A 38 14.35 -13.59 -0.97
N ASN A 39 14.74 -14.71 -1.56
CA ASN A 39 13.93 -15.43 -2.54
C ASN A 39 13.03 -16.52 -1.94
N THR A 40 13.11 -16.76 -0.63
CA THR A 40 12.32 -17.81 0.03
C THR A 40 11.26 -17.14 0.90
N PRO A 41 9.96 -17.30 0.60
CA PRO A 41 8.92 -16.79 1.48
C PRO A 41 9.07 -17.44 2.86
N HIS A 42 8.76 -16.67 3.91
CA HIS A 42 8.82 -17.17 5.28
C HIS A 42 7.91 -18.42 5.43
N PRO A 43 8.35 -19.50 6.10
CA PRO A 43 7.60 -20.76 6.16
C PRO A 43 6.23 -20.68 6.85
N ALA A 44 5.94 -19.57 7.54
CA ALA A 44 4.62 -19.28 8.10
C ALA A 44 3.64 -18.63 7.11
N LEU A 45 4.11 -18.23 5.92
CA LEU A 45 3.26 -17.71 4.87
C LEU A 45 2.65 -18.90 4.09
N PRO A 46 1.34 -18.88 3.81
CA PRO A 46 0.76 -19.85 2.88
C PRO A 46 1.47 -19.75 1.52
N PRO A 47 1.57 -20.85 0.76
CA PRO A 47 2.12 -20.80 -0.59
C PRO A 47 1.34 -19.76 -1.40
N LEU A 48 2.07 -18.87 -2.08
CA LEU A 48 1.48 -17.84 -2.93
C LEU A 48 0.69 -18.53 -4.04
N GLU A 49 -0.64 -18.47 -3.95
CA GLU A 49 -1.48 -18.83 -5.08
C GLU A 49 -1.21 -17.81 -6.20
N LYS A 50 -0.82 -18.31 -7.37
CA LYS A 50 -0.81 -17.49 -8.59
C LYS A 50 -2.26 -17.30 -9.01
N THR A 51 -3.00 -16.46 -8.28
CA THR A 51 -4.32 -16.01 -8.68
C THR A 51 -4.15 -14.97 -9.78
N SER A 52 -3.92 -15.44 -10.99
CA SER A 52 -4.15 -14.57 -12.13
C SER A 52 -5.65 -14.33 -12.23
N PHE A 53 -6.06 -13.07 -12.12
CA PHE A 53 -7.43 -12.65 -12.39
C PHE A 53 -7.80 -12.79 -13.87
N LEU A 54 -6.80 -13.08 -14.70
CA LEU A 54 -6.94 -13.16 -16.13
C LEU A 54 -7.26 -14.59 -16.54
N THR A 55 -8.21 -14.72 -17.46
CA THR A 55 -8.41 -15.98 -18.17
C THR A 55 -7.13 -16.38 -18.89
N SER A 56 -6.83 -17.68 -18.97
CA SER A 56 -5.63 -18.23 -19.63
C SER A 56 -5.37 -17.64 -21.03
N VAL A 57 -6.42 -17.39 -21.81
CA VAL A 57 -6.33 -16.76 -23.14
C VAL A 57 -5.76 -15.34 -23.06
N LEU A 58 -6.15 -14.55 -22.06
CA LEU A 58 -5.67 -13.18 -21.90
C LEU A 58 -4.21 -13.14 -21.41
N GLU A 59 -3.82 -14.11 -20.59
CA GLU A 59 -2.43 -14.28 -20.15
C GLU A 59 -1.50 -14.58 -21.34
N GLU A 60 -1.93 -15.46 -22.24
CA GLU A 60 -1.18 -15.76 -23.46
C GLU A 60 -1.01 -14.52 -24.34
N GLU A 61 -2.06 -13.71 -24.51
CA GLU A 61 -2.01 -12.46 -25.29
C GLU A 61 -1.08 -11.41 -24.64
N ILE A 62 -1.10 -11.27 -23.32
CA ILE A 62 -0.16 -10.41 -22.59
C ILE A 62 1.28 -10.91 -22.76
N ALA A 63 1.51 -12.21 -22.63
CA ALA A 63 2.84 -12.79 -22.84
C ALA A 63 3.33 -12.65 -24.29
N ILE A 64 2.43 -12.64 -25.28
CA ILE A 64 2.77 -12.33 -26.68
C ILE A 64 3.21 -10.86 -26.80
N ARG A 65 2.49 -9.93 -26.15
CA ARG A 65 2.81 -8.51 -26.17
C ARG A 65 4.11 -8.16 -25.42
N GLU A 66 4.36 -8.80 -24.28
CA GLU A 66 5.62 -8.66 -23.53
C GLU A 66 6.84 -9.12 -24.35
N ARG A 67 6.66 -10.12 -25.22
CA ARG A 67 7.68 -10.57 -26.17
C ARG A 67 7.82 -9.64 -27.40
N GLY A 68 7.15 -8.49 -27.40
CA GLY A 68 7.14 -7.54 -28.52
C GLY A 68 6.31 -7.99 -29.72
N GLY A 69 5.47 -9.02 -29.56
CA GLY A 69 4.55 -9.47 -30.60
C GLY A 69 3.37 -8.51 -30.77
N GLN A 70 2.93 -8.33 -32.02
CA GLN A 70 1.72 -7.57 -32.32
C GLN A 70 0.48 -8.44 -32.08
N ILE A 71 -0.50 -7.92 -31.35
CA ILE A 71 -1.80 -8.58 -31.16
C ILE A 71 -2.59 -8.41 -32.46
N ASP A 72 -2.61 -9.44 -33.29
CA ASP A 72 -3.23 -9.44 -34.62
C ASP A 72 -4.72 -9.83 -34.60
N ARG A 73 -5.28 -10.08 -33.40
CA ARG A 73 -6.64 -10.59 -33.20
C ARG A 73 -7.66 -9.52 -32.78
N GLY A 74 -7.51 -8.30 -33.31
CA GLY A 74 -8.56 -7.29 -33.21
C GLY A 74 -9.79 -7.69 -34.03
N ILE A 75 -10.97 -7.19 -33.67
CA ILE A 75 -12.15 -7.29 -34.54
C ILE A 75 -11.87 -6.43 -35.76
N ASP A 76 -11.72 -7.07 -36.92
CA ASP A 76 -11.58 -6.40 -38.20
C ASP A 76 -12.90 -5.69 -38.59
N LEU A 77 -12.89 -4.37 -38.52
CA LEU A 77 -14.02 -3.51 -38.85
C LEU A 77 -14.21 -3.35 -40.37
N ASP A 78 -13.16 -3.57 -41.17
CA ASP A 78 -13.21 -3.42 -42.62
C ASP A 78 -14.10 -4.48 -43.28
N ARG A 79 -14.25 -5.62 -42.60
CA ARG A 79 -15.20 -6.68 -42.95
C ARG A 79 -16.64 -6.19 -43.08
N TYR A 80 -17.03 -5.21 -42.28
CA TYR A 80 -18.42 -4.71 -42.20
C TYR A 80 -18.65 -3.44 -43.00
N THR A 81 -17.58 -2.74 -43.41
CA THR A 81 -17.65 -1.53 -44.24
C THR A 81 -17.49 -1.82 -45.73
N ASN A 82 -16.75 -2.87 -46.10
CA ASN A 82 -16.48 -3.23 -47.50
C ASN A 82 -17.55 -4.15 -48.10
N LEU A 83 -18.51 -3.56 -48.81
CA LEU A 83 -19.63 -4.27 -49.47
C LEU A 83 -19.26 -4.89 -50.83
N TYR A 84 -18.12 -4.50 -51.39
CA TYR A 84 -17.67 -4.97 -52.70
C TYR A 84 -16.72 -6.17 -52.55
N ASP A 85 -16.76 -7.06 -53.54
CA ASP A 85 -15.80 -8.14 -53.73
C ASP A 85 -14.49 -7.57 -54.31
N GLY A 86 -13.37 -8.31 -54.25
CA GLY A 86 -12.06 -7.91 -54.75
C GLY A 86 -12.00 -7.60 -56.26
N LYS A 87 -13.10 -7.86 -56.98
CA LYS A 87 -13.31 -7.54 -58.40
C LYS A 87 -14.15 -6.27 -58.64
N GLY A 88 -14.52 -5.55 -57.58
CA GLY A 88 -15.35 -4.33 -57.64
C GLY A 88 -16.85 -4.58 -57.82
N ASN A 89 -17.29 -5.84 -57.78
CA ASN A 89 -18.72 -6.19 -57.85
C ASN A 89 -19.35 -6.21 -56.45
N LEU A 90 -20.61 -5.82 -56.33
CA LEU A 90 -21.34 -5.90 -55.06
C LEU A 90 -21.53 -7.38 -54.65
N ASP A 91 -21.07 -7.74 -53.44
CA ASP A 91 -21.35 -9.06 -52.88
C ASP A 91 -22.76 -9.07 -52.26
N PRO A 92 -23.72 -9.83 -52.83
CA PRO A 92 -25.11 -9.82 -52.35
C PRO A 92 -25.24 -10.32 -50.91
N LYS A 93 -24.34 -11.19 -50.44
CA LYS A 93 -24.37 -11.69 -49.05
C LYS A 93 -23.98 -10.58 -48.08
N LYS A 94 -22.89 -9.86 -48.36
CA LYS A 94 -22.46 -8.72 -47.55
C LYS A 94 -23.49 -7.59 -47.56
N ALA A 95 -24.09 -7.31 -48.72
CA ALA A 95 -25.16 -6.34 -48.85
C ALA A 95 -26.38 -6.72 -47.99
N TYR A 96 -26.83 -7.98 -48.02
CA TYR A 96 -27.94 -8.44 -47.18
C TYR A 96 -27.64 -8.34 -45.68
N VAL A 97 -26.43 -8.72 -45.28
CA VAL A 97 -25.98 -8.60 -43.89
C VAL A 97 -25.97 -7.13 -43.45
N SER A 98 -25.44 -6.22 -44.27
CA SER A 98 -25.44 -4.78 -43.98
C SER A 98 -26.86 -4.19 -43.86
N LEU A 99 -27.80 -4.66 -44.68
CA LEU A 99 -29.21 -4.29 -44.59
C LEU A 99 -29.81 -4.75 -43.27
N ALA A 100 -29.59 -6.01 -42.87
CA ALA A 100 -30.07 -6.55 -41.61
C ALA A 100 -29.52 -5.77 -40.40
N TYR A 101 -28.21 -5.47 -40.40
CA TYR A 101 -27.60 -4.64 -39.35
C TYR A 101 -28.15 -3.22 -39.34
N SER A 102 -28.37 -2.59 -40.50
CA SER A 102 -28.96 -1.25 -40.57
C SER A 102 -30.38 -1.23 -40.02
N ARG A 103 -31.14 -2.30 -40.27
CA ARG A 103 -32.52 -2.47 -39.77
C ARG A 103 -32.54 -2.64 -38.25
N GLY A 104 -31.68 -3.52 -37.71
CA GLY A 104 -31.53 -3.69 -36.26
C GLY A 104 -30.99 -2.43 -35.58
N ARG A 105 -30.10 -1.68 -36.23
CA ARG A 105 -29.62 -0.39 -35.72
C ARG A 105 -30.75 0.64 -35.65
N LEU A 106 -31.65 0.68 -36.63
CA LEU A 106 -32.80 1.59 -36.61
C LEU A 106 -33.74 1.24 -35.44
N GLU A 107 -34.03 -0.05 -35.24
CA GLU A 107 -34.81 -0.53 -34.10
C GLU A 107 -34.16 -0.15 -32.76
N ASN A 108 -32.85 -0.37 -32.62
CA ASN A 108 -32.09 0.02 -31.43
C ASN A 108 -32.09 1.53 -31.21
N LEU A 109 -32.00 2.34 -32.27
CA LEU A 109 -32.08 3.80 -32.18
C LEU A 109 -33.47 4.28 -31.75
N ASN A 110 -34.53 3.61 -32.20
CA ASN A 110 -35.88 3.90 -31.74
C ASN A 110 -36.02 3.60 -30.24
N LEU A 111 -35.56 2.43 -29.79
CA LEU A 111 -35.55 2.07 -28.38
C LEU A 111 -34.68 3.03 -27.54
N LEU A 112 -33.54 3.46 -28.07
CA LEU A 112 -32.67 4.43 -27.40
C LEU A 112 -33.33 5.81 -27.31
N ASN A 113 -34.08 6.23 -28.33
CA ASN A 113 -34.81 7.50 -28.28
C ASN A 113 -35.94 7.45 -27.24
N GLU A 114 -36.62 6.32 -27.11
CA GLU A 114 -37.72 6.12 -26.16
C GLU A 114 -37.23 5.97 -24.71
N TYR A 115 -36.20 5.17 -24.47
CA TYR A 115 -35.77 4.77 -23.13
C TYR A 115 -34.39 5.30 -22.72
N GLY A 116 -33.57 5.75 -23.65
CA GLY A 116 -32.16 6.08 -23.40
C GLY A 116 -31.99 7.20 -22.37
N LYS A 117 -32.80 8.26 -22.43
CA LYS A 117 -32.78 9.33 -21.43
C LYS A 117 -33.10 8.80 -20.03
N ASN A 118 -34.13 7.97 -19.90
CA ASN A 118 -34.56 7.45 -18.61
C ASN A 118 -33.51 6.50 -18.02
N GLN A 119 -32.93 5.62 -18.84
CA GLN A 119 -31.85 4.72 -18.42
C GLN A 119 -30.59 5.49 -18.01
N TRP A 120 -30.23 6.54 -18.76
CA TRP A 120 -29.10 7.38 -18.40
C TRP A 120 -29.30 8.11 -17.06
N LEU A 121 -30.51 8.61 -16.79
CA LEU A 121 -30.83 9.26 -15.52
C LEU A 121 -30.75 8.29 -14.34
N ILE A 122 -31.27 7.06 -14.50
CA ILE A 122 -31.17 6.02 -13.47
C ILE A 122 -29.70 5.66 -13.22
N GLY A 123 -28.92 5.42 -14.27
CA GLY A 123 -27.49 5.13 -14.11
C GLY A 123 -26.72 6.27 -13.45
N ASN A 124 -27.09 7.53 -13.71
CA ASN A 124 -26.50 8.67 -13.02
C ASN A 124 -26.88 8.72 -11.53
N ASP A 125 -28.14 8.41 -11.18
CA ASP A 125 -28.61 8.34 -9.79
C ASP A 125 -27.92 7.21 -9.01
N GLU A 126 -27.73 6.04 -9.63
CA GLU A 126 -26.95 4.93 -9.07
C GLU A 126 -25.48 5.34 -8.85
N LEU A 127 -24.86 6.02 -9.82
CA LEU A 127 -23.50 6.54 -9.67
C LEU A 127 -23.39 7.60 -8.56
N GLN A 128 -24.38 8.47 -8.40
CA GLN A 128 -24.41 9.45 -7.32
C GLN A 128 -24.58 8.77 -5.95
N THR A 129 -25.42 7.72 -5.88
CA THR A 129 -25.63 6.96 -4.66
C THR A 129 -24.36 6.24 -4.23
N THR A 130 -23.71 5.52 -5.16
CA THR A 130 -22.43 4.84 -4.90
C THR A 130 -21.31 5.80 -4.52
N LEU A 131 -21.24 6.98 -5.16
CA LEU A 131 -20.30 8.02 -4.80
C LEU A 131 -20.53 8.49 -3.35
N LYS A 132 -21.79 8.78 -2.99
CA LYS A 132 -22.13 9.20 -1.63
C LYS A 132 -21.80 8.14 -0.58
N GLU A 133 -22.08 6.87 -0.85
CA GLU A 133 -21.70 5.77 0.03
C GLU A 133 -20.17 5.69 0.21
N LEU A 134 -19.39 5.88 -0.86
CA LEU A 134 -17.92 5.90 -0.77
C LEU A 134 -17.42 7.10 0.04
N GLU A 135 -18.02 8.28 -0.12
CA GLU A 135 -17.70 9.46 0.68
C GLU A 135 -18.01 9.26 2.17
N GLU A 136 -19.18 8.69 2.50
CA GLU A 136 -19.56 8.37 3.88
C GLU A 136 -18.60 7.35 4.50
N ASN A 137 -18.23 6.29 3.78
CA ASN A 137 -17.25 5.31 4.24
C ASN A 137 -15.86 5.93 4.47
N LEU A 138 -15.45 6.85 3.60
CA LEU A 138 -14.18 7.58 3.74
C LEU A 138 -14.20 8.46 4.99
N GLU A 139 -15.29 9.19 5.23
CA GLU A 139 -15.45 10.00 6.44
C GLU A 139 -15.42 9.15 7.70
N GLU A 140 -16.12 8.00 7.71
CA GLU A 140 -16.12 7.07 8.83
C GLU A 140 -14.70 6.56 9.11
N GLN A 141 -13.99 6.12 8.08
CA GLN A 141 -12.60 5.67 8.20
C GLN A 141 -11.69 6.77 8.75
N ASN A 142 -11.82 8.00 8.26
CA ASN A 142 -11.05 9.14 8.78
C ASN A 142 -11.35 9.40 10.26
N ARG A 143 -12.61 9.36 10.68
CA ARG A 143 -12.99 9.50 12.10
C ARG A 143 -12.38 8.39 12.96
N THR A 144 -12.38 7.15 12.47
CA THR A 144 -11.73 6.04 13.19
C THR A 144 -10.21 6.23 13.29
N LEU A 145 -9.56 6.69 12.21
CA LEU A 145 -8.13 7.00 12.21
C LEU A 145 -7.79 8.12 13.19
N GLU A 146 -8.57 9.20 13.19
CA GLU A 146 -8.41 10.30 14.14
C GLU A 146 -8.58 9.85 15.58
N SER A 147 -9.60 9.03 15.88
CA SER A 147 -9.81 8.46 17.21
C SER A 147 -8.62 7.61 17.65
N ILE A 148 -8.14 6.71 16.79
CA ILE A 148 -6.98 5.85 17.09
C ILE A 148 -5.72 6.67 17.30
N ASN A 149 -5.49 7.70 16.47
CA ASN A 149 -4.33 8.58 16.59
C ASN A 149 -4.39 9.41 17.88
N ASN A 150 -5.57 9.91 18.25
CA ASN A 150 -5.78 10.63 19.50
C ASN A 150 -5.55 9.72 20.71
N ASP A 151 -6.12 8.51 20.71
CA ASP A 151 -5.89 7.53 21.77
C ASP A 151 -4.42 7.15 21.89
N ARG A 152 -3.73 6.97 20.76
CA ARG A 152 -2.29 6.70 20.73
C ARG A 152 -1.52 7.88 21.33
N LYS A 153 -1.86 9.11 20.96
CA LYS A 153 -1.22 10.31 21.48
C LYS A 153 -1.36 10.42 22.99
N ILE A 154 -2.58 10.24 23.53
CA ILE A 154 -2.84 10.30 24.98
C ILE A 154 -2.00 9.26 25.73
N ARG A 155 -2.00 8.00 25.29
CA ARG A 155 -1.22 6.93 25.94
C ARG A 155 0.29 7.22 25.94
N GLN A 156 0.79 7.83 24.87
CA GLN A 156 2.19 8.20 24.77
C GLN A 156 2.51 9.39 25.70
N GLU A 157 1.71 10.45 25.69
CA GLU A 157 1.88 11.61 26.58
C GLU A 157 1.80 11.21 28.08
N GLU A 158 0.92 10.30 28.46
CA GLU A 158 0.86 9.75 29.82
C GLU A 158 2.18 9.03 30.20
N SER A 159 2.71 8.22 29.28
CA SER A 159 3.95 7.47 29.48
C SER A 159 5.20 8.37 29.53
N GLN A 160 5.17 9.54 28.89
CA GLN A 160 6.28 10.50 28.87
C GLN A 160 6.73 10.89 30.28
N THR A 161 5.79 11.23 31.14
CA THR A 161 6.08 11.65 32.52
C THR A 161 6.81 10.56 33.30
N MET A 162 6.42 9.30 33.07
CA MET A 162 7.07 8.14 33.69
C MET A 162 8.48 7.93 33.14
N TYR A 163 8.69 8.09 31.82
CA TYR A 163 10.01 7.99 31.19
C TYR A 163 10.96 9.08 31.70
N GLU A 164 10.52 10.33 31.78
CA GLU A 164 11.32 11.45 32.30
C GLU A 164 11.71 11.24 33.77
N TYR A 165 10.76 10.76 34.59
CA TYR A 165 11.02 10.38 35.98
C TYR A 165 12.06 9.26 36.09
N LEU A 166 11.89 8.18 35.32
CA LEU A 166 12.82 7.05 35.33
C LEU A 166 14.22 7.46 34.84
N GLN A 167 14.30 8.28 33.80
CA GLN A 167 15.56 8.79 33.27
C GLN A 167 16.29 9.67 34.28
N THR A 168 15.57 10.56 34.98
CA THR A 168 16.14 11.43 36.00
C THR A 168 16.66 10.62 37.19
N ARG A 169 15.84 9.70 37.70
CA ARG A 169 16.24 8.80 38.79
C ARG A 169 17.43 7.92 38.41
N TRP A 170 17.50 7.47 37.17
CA TRP A 170 18.65 6.70 36.66
C TRP A 170 19.92 7.55 36.62
N LYS A 171 19.85 8.80 36.11
CA LYS A 171 20.99 9.74 36.10
C LYS A 171 21.46 10.06 37.52
N GLU A 172 20.56 10.28 38.46
CA GLU A 172 20.87 10.50 39.88
C GLU A 172 21.53 9.26 40.50
N GLY A 173 21.00 8.07 40.23
CA GLY A 173 21.60 6.81 40.69
C GLY A 173 23.03 6.63 40.17
N LEU A 174 23.26 6.89 38.87
CA LEU A 174 24.59 6.83 38.27
C LEU A 174 25.53 7.86 38.90
N LYS A 175 25.05 9.11 39.08
CA LYS A 175 25.83 10.16 39.73
C LYS A 175 26.22 9.78 41.15
N ASN A 176 25.28 9.28 41.95
CA ASN A 176 25.55 8.85 43.32
C ASN A 176 26.58 7.73 43.38
N VAL A 177 26.52 6.76 42.46
CA VAL A 177 27.54 5.69 42.37
C VAL A 177 28.92 6.27 42.03
N VAL A 178 28.99 7.20 41.08
CA VAL A 178 30.26 7.85 40.71
C VAL A 178 30.80 8.69 41.87
N ASP A 179 29.96 9.51 42.52
CA ASP A 179 30.35 10.38 43.64
C ASP A 179 30.86 9.55 44.82
N VAL A 180 30.20 8.44 45.17
CA VAL A 180 30.67 7.53 46.22
C VAL A 180 32.04 6.92 45.87
N ASN A 181 32.22 6.47 44.63
CA ASN A 181 33.52 5.90 44.21
C ASN A 181 34.64 6.96 44.23
N VAL A 182 34.36 8.20 43.84
CA VAL A 182 35.32 9.31 43.89
C VAL A 182 35.71 9.63 45.34
N GLU A 183 34.76 9.70 46.25
CA GLU A 183 35.05 9.95 47.67
C GLU A 183 35.80 8.77 48.32
N CYS A 184 35.48 7.52 47.95
CA CYS A 184 36.27 6.36 48.38
C CYS A 184 37.73 6.46 47.92
N LEU A 185 37.98 6.79 46.65
CA LEU A 185 39.34 6.97 46.13
C LEU A 185 40.07 8.14 46.82
N ARG A 186 39.36 9.23 47.12
CA ARG A 186 39.90 10.38 47.85
C ARG A 186 40.31 10.00 49.27
N LEU A 187 39.48 9.23 49.96
CA LEU A 187 39.79 8.69 51.29
C LEU A 187 40.99 7.73 51.24
N GLU A 188 41.09 6.87 50.22
CA GLU A 188 42.26 6.01 50.03
C GLU A 188 43.54 6.81 49.80
N GLN A 189 43.51 7.89 49.01
CA GLN A 189 44.66 8.78 48.82
C GLN A 189 45.06 9.47 50.12
N GLN A 190 44.09 9.97 50.89
CA GLN A 190 44.35 10.58 52.19
C GLN A 190 44.96 9.56 53.18
N LEU A 191 44.45 8.32 53.19
CA LEU A 191 45.02 7.25 54.00
C LEU A 191 46.44 6.90 53.57
N ARG A 192 46.75 6.89 52.26
CA ARG A 192 48.14 6.71 51.78
C ARG A 192 49.05 7.82 52.26
N HIS A 193 48.63 9.09 52.12
CA HIS A 193 49.40 10.24 52.61
C HIS A 193 49.63 10.20 54.13
N LEU A 194 48.65 9.73 54.92
CA LEU A 194 48.78 9.59 56.37
C LEU A 194 49.64 8.40 56.79
N ARG A 195 49.78 7.37 55.95
CA ARG A 195 50.57 6.16 56.26
C ARG A 195 52.07 6.29 56.04
N GLY A 196 52.54 7.42 55.52
CA GLY A 196 53.97 7.70 55.41
C GLY A 196 54.66 6.88 54.32
N GLU A 197 54.21 7.05 53.08
CA GLU A 197 55.09 7.21 51.91
C GLU A 197 54.95 8.64 51.37
#